data_AF-A0A2T7SQ94-F1
#
_entry.id   AF-A0A2T7SQ94-F1
#
_cell.length_a   1.000
_cell.length_b   1.000
_cell.length_c   1.000
_cell.angle_alpha   90.00
_cell.angle_beta   90.00
_cell.angle_gamma   90.00
#
_symmetry.space_group_name_H-M   'P 1'
#
loop_
_entity.id
_entity.type
_entity.pdbx_description
1 polymer ?
#
loop_
_entity_poly.entity_id
_entity_poly.type
_entity_poly.pdbx_seq_one_letter_code
_entity_poly.pdbx_strand_id
1 'polypeptide(L)' 'GEEIFVVEGVFSDEHGDYPAGSWLRSPHMSQHQPFSREGCLILVKTGHLT' A
#
# COMPACT_ATOMS: atom_id res chain seq x y z
N GLY A 1 3.97 7.69 9.67
CA GLY A 1 4.15 6.92 8.42
C GLY A 1 3.23 5.73 8.39
N GLU A 2 3.15 5.05 7.25
CA GLU A 2 2.30 3.88 7.03
C GLU A 2 3.09 2.72 6.44
N GLU A 3 2.64 1.51 6.73
CA GLU A 3 3.14 0.28 6.12
C GLU A 3 1.95 -0.50 5.56
N ILE A 4 2.06 -0.92 4.31
CA ILE A 4 1.02 -1.66 3.58
C ILE A 4 1.58 -3.00 3.15
N PHE A 5 0.89 -4.09 3.48
CA PHE A 5 1.18 -5.42 2.96
C PHE A 5 0.02 -5.90 2.10
N VAL A 6 0.31 -6.29 0.86
CA VAL A 6 -0.70 -6.81 -0.08
C VAL A 6 -0.90 -8.29 0.17
N VAL A 7 -2.07 -8.66 0.70
CA VAL A 7 -2.42 -10.04 1.03
C VAL A 7 -2.93 -10.78 -0.19
N GLU A 8 -3.77 -10.14 -1.00
CA GLU A 8 -4.37 -10.71 -2.20
C GLU A 8 -4.62 -9.63 -3.26
N GLY A 9 -4.56 -10.00 -4.54
CA GLY A 9 -4.79 -9.10 -5.67
C GLY A 9 -3.60 -8.18 -5.97
N VAL A 10 -3.89 -7.02 -6.55
CA VAL A 10 -2.90 -6.01 -6.94
C VAL A 10 -3.32 -4.64 -6.39
N PHE A 11 -2.47 -4.09 -5.55
CA PHE A 11 -2.56 -2.69 -5.10
C PHE A 11 -1.82 -1.81 -6.11
N SER A 12 -2.32 -0.63 -6.43
CA SER A 12 -1.69 0.28 -7.39
C SER A 12 -1.69 1.70 -6.86
N ASP A 13 -0.66 2.48 -7.22
CA ASP A 13 -0.58 3.92 -7.00
C ASP A 13 0.02 4.62 -8.23
N GLU A 14 0.37 5.90 -8.13
CA GLU A 14 0.99 6.66 -9.21
C GLU A 14 2.41 6.18 -9.60
N HIS A 15 3.05 5.35 -8.77
CA HIS A 15 4.38 4.80 -9.00
C HIS A 15 4.34 3.41 -9.63
N GLY A 16 3.26 2.65 -9.47
CA GLY A 16 3.08 1.39 -10.18
C GLY A 16 2.10 0.41 -9.54
N ASP A 17 2.28 -0.87 -9.91
CA ASP A 17 1.45 -1.99 -9.50
C ASP A 17 2.23 -2.91 -8.54
N TYR A 18 1.59 -3.29 -7.44
CA TYR A 18 2.15 -4.05 -6.32
C TYR A 18 1.32 -5.32 -6.12
N PRO A 19 1.78 -6.48 -6.63
CA PRO A 19 1.06 -7.75 -6.48
C PRO A 19 1.10 -8.29 -5.05
N ALA A 20 0.26 -9.27 -4.75
CA ALA A 20 0.26 -10.01 -3.49
C ALA A 20 1.68 -10.43 -3.05
N GLY A 21 1.99 -10.21 -1.77
CA GLY A 21 3.33 -10.36 -1.20
C GLY A 21 4.17 -9.07 -1.19
N SER A 22 3.72 -8.00 -1.85
CA SER A 22 4.40 -6.70 -1.80
C SER A 22 4.28 -6.06 -0.42
N TRP A 23 5.37 -5.44 0.04
CA TRP A 23 5.42 -4.67 1.27
C TRP A 23 5.89 -3.26 0.97
N LEU A 24 5.01 -2.29 1.22
CA LEU A 24 5.26 -0.87 1.00
C LEU A 24 5.42 -0.17 2.35
N ARG A 25 6.31 0.83 2.37
CA ARG A 25 6.57 1.65 3.55
C ARG A 25 6.62 3.10 3.11
N SER A 26 5.70 3.90 3.63
CA SER A 26 5.61 5.31 3.28
C SER A 26 5.93 6.17 4.51
N PRO A 27 6.79 7.20 4.36
CA PRO A 27 7.15 8.09 5.45
C PRO A 27 5.93 8.88 5.96
N HIS A 28 6.10 9.56 7.11
CA HIS A 28 5.04 10.45 7.62
C HIS A 28 4.71 11.52 6.58
N MET A 29 3.40 11.80 6.39
CA MET A 29 2.88 12.80 5.44
C MET A 29 3.07 12.45 3.95
N SER A 30 3.44 11.22 3.60
CA SER A 30 3.40 10.77 2.21
C SER A 30 1.98 10.88 1.65
N GLN A 31 1.87 11.38 0.42
CA GLN A 31 0.63 11.46 -0.33
C GLN A 31 0.76 10.57 -1.56
N HIS A 32 -0.21 9.69 -1.75
CA HIS A 32 -0.29 8.79 -2.89
C HIS A 32 -1.76 8.47 -3.14
N GLN A 33 -2.11 8.11 -4.37
CA GLN A 33 -3.50 7.88 -4.79
C GLN A 33 -3.74 6.38 -4.99
N PRO A 34 -4.11 5.64 -3.93
CA PRO A 34 -4.28 4.19 -4.01
C PRO A 34 -5.50 3.81 -4.83
N PHE A 35 -5.34 2.83 -5.71
CA PHE A 35 -6.42 2.21 -6.47
C PHE A 35 -6.15 0.72 -6.72
N SER A 36 -7.14 0.02 -7.26
CA SER A 36 -6.98 -1.35 -7.75
C SER A 36 -7.92 -1.57 -8.93
N ARG A 37 -7.43 -2.26 -9.97
CA ARG A 37 -8.24 -2.54 -11.18
C ARG A 37 -9.21 -3.71 -10.97
N GLU A 38 -8.74 -4.77 -10.32
CA GLU A 38 -9.49 -6.01 -10.12
C GLU A 38 -9.94 -6.21 -8.65
N GLY A 39 -9.49 -5.32 -7.75
CA GLY A 39 -9.66 -5.45 -6.31
C GLY A 39 -8.41 -6.03 -5.65
N CYS A 40 -8.21 -5.67 -4.38
CA CYS A 40 -7.12 -6.20 -3.57
C CYS A 40 -7.50 -6.24 -2.09
N LEU A 41 -6.85 -7.13 -1.34
CA LEU A 41 -6.89 -7.19 0.11
C LEU A 41 -5.54 -6.72 0.65
N ILE A 42 -5.56 -5.71 1.51
CA ILE A 42 -4.35 -5.15 2.12
C ILE A 42 -4.44 -5.14 3.65
N LEU A 43 -3.30 -5.33 4.29
CA LEU A 43 -3.10 -5.04 5.71
C LEU A 43 -2.37 -3.70 5.81
N VAL A 44 -2.95 -2.75 6.55
CA VAL A 44 -2.36 -1.42 6.74
C VAL A 44 -2.05 -1.19 8.21
N LYS A 45 -0.84 -0.71 8.49
CA LYS A 45 -0.41 -0.30 9.84
C LYS A 45 0.03 1.17 9.82
N THR A 46 -0.60 2.00 10.63
CA THR A 46 -0.32 3.44 10.74
C THR A 46 0.13 3.83 12.16
N GLY A 47 0.57 5.08 12.35
CA GLY A 47 0.82 5.66 13.69
C GLY A 47 2.08 5.20 14.44
N HIS A 48 2.93 4.36 13.84
CA HIS A 48 4.11 3.77 14.51
C HIS A 48 5.46 4.31 14.00
N LEU A 49 5.47 4.97 12.84
CA LEU A 49 6.61 5.75 12.36
C LEU A 49 6.33 7.19 12.74
N THR A 50 7.03 7.70 13.76
CA THR A 50 7.04 9.11 14.21
C THR A 50 8.03 9.95 13.42
#